data_AF-A0A7X6URN4-F1
#
_entry.id   AF-A0A7X6URN4-F1
#
_cell.length_a   1.000
_cell.length_b   1.000
_cell.length_c   1.000
_cell.angle_alpha   90.00
_cell.angle_beta   90.00
_cell.angle_gamma   90.00
#
_symmetry.space_group_name_H-M   'P 1'
#
loop_
_entity.id
_entity.type
_entity.pdbx_description
1 polymer ?
#
loop_
_entity_poly.entity_id
_entity_poly.type
_entity_poly.pdbx_seq_one_letter_code
_entity_poly.pdbx_strand_id
1 'polypeptide(L)'
;QYIDLVKKSESPENNTRYPENVRHSSALRAFYDNCGEDEVLALALHQAVLNSKENQFRHNEFKERRIKRALHAILKNKDEVERIYNIVVEQGEY
;
A
#
# COMPACT_ATOMS: atom_id res chain seq x y z
N GLN A 1 39.78 -6.77 -6.74
CA GLN A 1 38.91 -5.69 -6.23
C GLN A 1 37.49 -5.98 -6.66
N TYR A 2 36.63 -6.37 -5.72
CA TYR A 2 35.18 -6.42 -5.87
C TYR A 2 34.60 -6.05 -4.50
N ILE A 3 34.84 -4.80 -4.12
CA ILE A 3 34.10 -4.14 -3.05
C ILE A 3 32.88 -3.58 -3.78
N ASP A 4 31.69 -4.10 -3.44
CA ASP A 4 30.37 -3.44 -3.52
C ASP A 4 29.21 -4.46 -3.46
N LEU A 5 29.41 -5.58 -2.76
CA LEU A 5 28.33 -6.47 -2.33
C LEU A 5 28.09 -6.37 -0.81
N VAL A 6 28.45 -5.23 -0.22
CA VAL A 6 28.38 -5.00 1.22
C VAL A 6 27.65 -3.68 1.45
N LYS A 7 26.48 -3.78 2.07
CA LYS A 7 25.60 -2.69 2.57
C LYS A 7 24.71 -2.02 1.52
N LYS A 8 23.66 -2.74 1.13
CA LYS A 8 22.33 -2.12 0.98
C LYS A 8 21.35 -2.77 1.95
N SER A 9 21.71 -2.75 3.24
CA SER A 9 20.74 -2.66 4.32
C SER A 9 20.15 -1.24 4.30
N GLU A 10 19.73 -0.76 3.14
CA GLU A 10 19.16 0.57 3.04
C GLU A 10 17.74 0.44 3.53
N SER A 11 17.48 1.11 4.65
CA SER A 11 16.14 1.51 5.00
C SER A 11 15.40 1.94 3.72
N PRO A 12 14.19 1.44 3.47
CA PRO A 12 13.46 1.71 2.23
C PRO A 12 13.33 3.19 1.87
N GLU A 13 13.36 4.07 2.89
CA GLU A 13 13.42 5.53 2.79
C GLU A 13 14.66 6.09 2.06
N ASN A 14 15.73 5.32 1.92
CA ASN A 14 16.94 5.74 1.17
C ASN A 14 16.98 5.16 -0.24
N ASN A 15 16.01 4.30 -0.59
CA ASN A 15 15.95 3.67 -1.90
C ASN A 15 15.35 4.63 -2.95
N THR A 16 16.18 5.05 -3.91
CA THR A 16 15.77 5.94 -5.00
C THR A 16 14.81 5.30 -6.01
N ARG A 17 14.59 3.98 -5.94
CA ARG A 17 13.58 3.27 -6.75
C ARG A 17 12.16 3.77 -6.46
N TYR A 18 11.87 4.15 -5.21
CA TYR A 18 10.55 4.66 -4.84
C TYR A 18 10.54 6.19 -4.92
N PRO A 19 9.45 6.80 -5.42
CA PRO A 19 9.23 8.23 -5.29
C PRO A 19 9.32 8.71 -3.83
N GLU A 20 9.64 9.99 -3.63
CA GLU A 20 9.77 10.58 -2.29
C GLU A 20 8.49 10.41 -1.46
N ASN A 21 7.32 10.56 -2.09
CA ASN A 21 6.04 10.40 -1.41
C ASN A 21 5.72 8.94 -1.04
N VAL A 22 6.38 7.96 -1.66
CA VAL A 22 6.11 6.52 -1.47
C VAL A 22 7.08 5.88 -0.50
N ARG A 23 8.37 6.24 -0.57
CA ARG A 23 9.48 5.50 0.06
C ARG A 23 9.40 5.40 1.60
N HIS A 24 8.70 6.33 2.25
CA HIS A 24 8.62 6.41 3.71
C HIS A 24 7.53 5.52 4.33
N SER A 25 6.51 5.11 3.57
CA SER A 25 5.45 4.23 4.08
C SER A 25 5.62 2.81 3.54
N SER A 26 5.47 1.83 4.42
CA SER A 26 5.49 0.41 4.01
C SER A 26 4.29 0.08 3.14
N ALA A 27 3.13 0.62 3.50
CA ALA A 27 1.89 0.42 2.76
C ALA A 27 1.91 1.09 1.38
N LEU A 28 2.47 2.30 1.27
CA LEU A 28 2.60 2.97 -0.03
C LEU A 28 3.52 2.20 -0.97
N ARG A 29 4.66 1.69 -0.48
CA ARG A 29 5.57 0.85 -1.28
C ARG A 29 4.86 -0.41 -1.76
N ALA A 30 4.10 -1.07 -0.88
CA ALA A 30 3.33 -2.24 -1.25
C ALA A 30 2.29 -1.94 -2.34
N PHE A 31 1.57 -0.81 -2.26
CA PHE A 31 0.66 -0.42 -3.33
C PHE A 31 1.39 -0.11 -4.63
N TYR A 32 2.47 0.65 -4.58
CA TYR A 32 3.26 1.02 -5.74
C TYR A 32 3.77 -0.23 -6.49
N ASP A 33 4.37 -1.18 -5.77
CA ASP A 33 4.87 -2.44 -6.35
C ASP A 33 3.74 -3.31 -6.95
N ASN A 34 2.52 -3.23 -6.42
CA ASN A 34 1.39 -4.07 -6.86
C ASN A 34 0.44 -3.37 -7.86
N CYS A 35 0.61 -2.07 -8.08
CA CYS A 35 -0.20 -1.25 -8.97
C CYS A 35 0.57 -0.77 -10.22
N GLY A 36 1.65 -1.48 -10.59
CA GLY A 36 2.41 -1.17 -11.79
C GLY A 36 3.26 0.09 -11.66
N GLU A 37 3.73 0.41 -10.46
CA GLU A 37 4.58 1.58 -10.20
C GLU A 37 3.86 2.93 -10.46
N ASP A 38 2.53 2.95 -10.33
CA ASP A 38 1.72 4.17 -10.41
C ASP A 38 1.66 4.88 -9.05
N GLU A 39 2.45 5.95 -8.90
CA GLU A 39 2.50 6.77 -7.69
C GLU A 39 1.14 7.41 -7.34
N VAL A 40 0.43 7.93 -8.34
CA VAL A 40 -0.84 8.64 -8.13
C VAL A 40 -1.88 7.66 -7.63
N LEU A 41 -1.95 6.47 -8.24
CA LEU A 41 -2.84 5.41 -7.80
C LEU A 41 -2.48 4.92 -6.40
N ALA A 42 -1.19 4.67 -6.11
CA ALA A 42 -0.74 4.22 -4.80
C ALA A 42 -1.13 5.21 -3.68
N LEU A 43 -0.92 6.51 -3.91
CA LEU A 43 -1.31 7.57 -2.97
C LEU A 43 -2.84 7.63 -2.79
N ALA A 44 -3.61 7.52 -3.87
CA ALA A 44 -5.07 7.52 -3.81
C ALA A 44 -5.60 6.32 -3.00
N LEU A 45 -5.04 5.13 -3.20
CA LEU A 45 -5.43 3.92 -2.46
C LEU A 45 -5.05 4.04 -0.98
N HIS A 46 -3.85 4.53 -0.67
CA HIS A 46 -3.41 4.77 0.71
C HIS A 46 -4.34 5.74 1.44
N GLN A 47 -4.66 6.87 0.82
CA GLN A 47 -5.57 7.84 1.42
C GLN A 47 -6.98 7.28 1.59
N ALA A 48 -7.48 6.50 0.63
CA ALA A 48 -8.78 5.84 0.74
C ALA A 48 -8.83 4.87 1.92
N VAL A 49 -7.76 4.11 2.16
CA VAL A 49 -7.66 3.20 3.32
C VAL A 49 -7.59 4.00 4.62
N LEU A 50 -6.72 5.01 4.73
CA LEU A 50 -6.62 5.84 5.93
C LEU A 50 -7.93 6.52 6.32
N ASN A 51 -8.69 7.01 5.32
CA ASN A 51 -9.96 7.69 5.56
C ASN A 51 -11.12 6.74 5.90
N SER A 52 -11.03 5.47 5.51
CA SER A 52 -12.11 4.50 5.69
C SER A 52 -11.85 3.47 6.78
N LYS A 53 -10.58 3.26 7.17
CA LYS A 53 -10.22 2.30 8.21
C LYS A 53 -10.74 2.75 9.57
N GLU A 54 -11.26 1.78 10.30
CA GLU A 54 -11.57 1.93 11.72
C GLU A 54 -10.65 1.03 12.52
N ASN A 55 -10.47 1.33 13.81
CA ASN A 55 -9.69 0.48 14.69
C ASN A 55 -10.22 -0.96 14.65
N GLN A 56 -9.30 -1.94 14.60
CA GLN A 56 -9.64 -3.36 14.54
C GLN A 56 -10.58 -3.69 13.37
N PHE A 57 -10.29 -3.15 12.19
CA PHE A 57 -11.05 -3.49 10.97
C PHE A 57 -10.79 -4.93 10.50
N ARG A 58 -9.59 -5.46 10.75
CA ARG A 58 -9.23 -6.85 10.41
C ARG A 58 -10.17 -7.83 11.10
N HIS A 59 -10.71 -8.78 10.34
CA HIS A 59 -11.68 -9.78 10.79
C HIS A 59 -13.05 -9.21 11.18
N ASN A 60 -13.33 -7.94 10.88
CA ASN A 60 -14.65 -7.33 11.08
C ASN A 60 -15.31 -7.01 9.74
N GLU A 61 -16.12 -7.95 9.23
CA GLU A 61 -16.70 -7.88 7.88
C GLU A 61 -17.35 -6.53 7.54
N PHE A 62 -18.02 -5.87 8.50
CA PHE A 62 -18.62 -4.55 8.27
C PHE A 62 -17.57 -3.47 8.01
N LYS A 63 -16.47 -3.47 8.76
CA LYS A 63 -15.36 -2.52 8.60
C LYS A 63 -14.55 -2.83 7.34
N GLU A 64 -14.30 -4.12 7.05
CA GLU A 64 -13.67 -4.54 5.79
C GLU A 64 -14.46 -4.04 4.58
N ARG A 65 -15.79 -4.21 4.60
CA ARG A 65 -16.69 -3.71 3.54
C ARG A 65 -16.60 -2.20 3.35
N ARG A 66 -16.35 -1.40 4.39
CA ARG A 66 -16.17 0.06 4.26
C ARG A 66 -14.90 0.41 3.50
N ILE A 67 -13.80 -0.26 3.83
CA ILE A 67 -12.52 -0.09 3.13
C ILE A 67 -12.67 -0.54 1.67
N LYS A 68 -13.23 -1.72 1.44
CA LYS A 68 -13.48 -2.25 0.07
C LYS A 68 -14.35 -1.31 -0.77
N ARG A 69 -15.36 -0.67 -0.18
CA ARG A 69 -16.17 0.35 -0.88
C ARG A 69 -15.36 1.59 -1.26
N ALA A 70 -14.47 2.06 -0.37
CA ALA A 70 -13.58 3.17 -0.67
C ALA A 70 -12.59 2.82 -1.80
N LEU A 71 -12.00 1.62 -1.76
CA LEU A 71 -11.13 1.12 -2.84
C LEU A 71 -11.89 0.98 -4.16
N HIS A 72 -13.12 0.46 -4.12
CA HIS A 72 -13.96 0.30 -5.31
C HIS A 72 -14.30 1.64 -5.97
N ALA A 73 -14.39 2.72 -5.20
CA ALA A 73 -14.61 4.05 -5.75
C ALA A 73 -13.47 4.49 -6.70
N ILE A 74 -12.25 4.01 -6.48
CA ILE A 74 -11.05 4.29 -7.28
C ILE A 74 -10.89 3.25 -8.39
N LEU A 75 -10.85 1.96 -8.03
CA LEU A 75 -10.49 0.87 -8.94
C LEU A 75 -11.63 0.50 -9.90
N LYS A 76 -12.89 0.76 -9.54
CA LYS A 76 -14.10 0.40 -10.30
C LYS A 76 -14.19 -1.08 -10.73
N ASN A 77 -13.37 -1.95 -10.14
CA ASN A 77 -13.29 -3.37 -10.43
C ASN A 77 -13.26 -4.14 -9.11
N LYS A 78 -14.19 -5.08 -8.93
CA LYS A 78 -14.34 -5.85 -7.69
C LYS A 78 -13.17 -6.80 -7.44
N ASP A 79 -12.64 -7.42 -8.48
CA ASP A 79 -11.55 -8.39 -8.35
C ASP A 79 -10.26 -7.68 -7.92
N GLU A 80 -10.00 -6.51 -8.51
CA GLU A 80 -8.90 -5.64 -8.10
C GLU A 80 -9.07 -5.12 -6.67
N VAL A 81 -10.29 -4.80 -6.24
CA VAL A 81 -10.56 -4.40 -4.86
C VAL A 81 -10.20 -5.49 -3.88
N GLU A 82 -10.56 -6.74 -4.15
CA GLU A 82 -10.19 -7.87 -3.28
C GLU A 82 -8.68 -8.09 -3.27
N ARG A 83 -8.02 -8.02 -4.43
CA ARG A 83 -6.55 -8.11 -4.54
C ARG A 83 -5.84 -7.04 -3.71
N ILE A 84 -6.25 -5.78 -3.86
CA ILE A 84 -5.67 -4.64 -3.14
C ILE A 84 -6.03 -4.67 -1.65
N TYR A 85 -7.24 -5.11 -1.30
CA TYR A 85 -7.64 -5.25 0.10
C TYR A 85 -6.79 -6.29 0.83
N ASN A 86 -6.40 -7.39 0.18
CA ASN A 86 -5.49 -8.36 0.80
C ASN A 86 -4.14 -7.73 1.14
N ILE A 87 -3.62 -6.84 0.29
CA ILE A 87 -2.39 -6.09 0.59
C ILE A 87 -2.58 -5.22 1.84
N VAL A 88 -3.73 -4.55 1.98
CA VAL A 88 -4.07 -3.70 3.14
C VAL A 88 -4.02 -4.48 4.44
N VAL A 89 -4.57 -5.70 4.46
CA VAL A 89 -4.63 -6.53 5.68
C VAL A 89 -3.23 -6.87 6.20
N GLU A 90 -2.28 -7.11 5.29
CA GLU A 90 -0.88 -7.45 5.61
C GLU A 90 -0.06 -6.24 6.09
N GLN A 91 -0.49 -5.00 5.83
CA GLN A 91 0.26 -3.82 6.26
C GLN A 91 -0.01 -3.52 7.74
N GLY A 92 0.95 -3.80 8.62
CA GLY A 92 0.85 -3.49 10.06
C GLY A 92 0.70 -1.99 10.38
N GLU A 93 0.97 -1.12 9.40
CA GLU A 93 0.79 0.35 9.48
C GLU A 93 -0.69 0.77 9.60
N TYR A 94 -1.63 -0.07 9.16
CA TYR A 94 -3.08 0.21 9.21
C TYR A 94 -3.78 -0.37 10.43
#